data_AF-A0AAD1X589-F1
#
_entry.id   AF-A0AAD1X589-F1
#
_cell.length_a   1.000
_cell.length_b   1.000
_cell.length_c   1.000
_cell.angle_alpha   90.00
_cell.angle_beta   90.00
_cell.angle_gamma   90.00
#
_symmetry.space_group_name_H-M   'P 1'
#
loop_
_entity.id
_entity.type
_entity.pdbx_description
1 polymer ?
#
loop_
_entity_poly.entity_id
_entity_poly.type
_entity_poly.pdbx_seq_one_letter_code
_entity_poly.pdbx_strand_id
1 'polypeptide(L)'
;MGNTCCSCVRKYEVPLNREERQSQIERFRAIMCYDFNKGRRNEQTVEEAIMNKLTNDLGQPVVSHVCHILISEFRKFMFIIGEYNHYSTSPSAQSSIIDQSQAQLDPLLAPPVIDQIWCLLICMSSVYERFCKDIFGAYLHRKYFLGAESPDYECYSTTLDLCKKYMDIIHPYKSIWPDYNASCYFSDYFGTCYLPLSSINEVICDISDYNTNVLKTKITKAKLKNIVRHVSKKFTKKIVTKSCRIIKFSKGSITVDSYQEISVEKLFNKILNRLINFHPFTVKLQSKLLLDKSTCMAYITEYSKFLLLMVKNAKKCFPSATIETIWKCHYEFTDVYREFSQEYFGDIRHPPEEENCYSKINLKKYEFTLAEYERVFSKPESQIWEDAQDRFQPSDDNKVYVNLKKLCLAHSIRIFNPDFLCFPKQCMKTRV
;
A
#
# COMPACT_ATOMS: atom_id res chain seq x y z
N MET A 1 -13.86 5.62 26.12
CA MET A 1 -13.81 4.81 24.88
C MET A 1 -14.39 3.45 25.22
N GLY A 2 -15.35 2.94 24.44
CA GLY A 2 -16.07 1.69 24.77
C GLY A 2 -15.47 0.48 24.07
N ASN A 3 -15.35 -0.64 24.77
CA ASN A 3 -14.94 -1.92 24.20
C ASN A 3 -16.16 -2.60 23.55
N THR A 4 -16.41 -2.29 22.28
CA THR A 4 -17.60 -2.78 21.52
C THR A 4 -17.25 -3.51 20.23
N CYS A 5 -16.02 -4.04 20.10
CA CYS A 5 -15.59 -4.82 18.94
C CYS A 5 -15.65 -6.33 19.22
N CYS A 6 -15.83 -7.13 18.17
CA CYS A 6 -15.65 -8.60 18.10
C CYS A 6 -16.56 -9.53 18.92
N SER A 7 -17.26 -9.09 19.98
CA SER A 7 -18.15 -9.99 20.77
C SER A 7 -19.43 -10.45 20.04
N CYS A 8 -19.67 -9.99 18.81
CA CYS A 8 -20.91 -10.19 18.07
C CYS A 8 -20.92 -11.43 17.14
N VAL A 9 -19.89 -12.30 17.18
CA VAL A 9 -19.85 -13.54 16.41
C VAL A 9 -20.83 -14.58 17.00
N ARG A 10 -22.13 -14.38 16.75
CA ARG A 10 -23.16 -15.39 16.97
C ARG A 10 -22.82 -16.62 16.11
N LYS A 11 -23.05 -17.83 16.64
CA LYS A 11 -22.84 -19.08 15.90
C LYS A 11 -23.73 -19.11 14.65
N TYR A 12 -23.13 -18.96 13.47
CA TYR A 12 -23.81 -19.00 12.17
C TYR A 12 -24.14 -20.45 11.74
N GLU A 13 -24.79 -21.22 12.63
CA GLU A 13 -25.11 -22.65 12.45
C GLU A 13 -26.50 -22.91 11.83
N VAL A 14 -27.26 -21.84 11.50
CA VAL A 14 -28.52 -21.96 10.74
C VAL A 14 -28.20 -22.27 9.26
N PRO A 15 -28.72 -23.36 8.68
CA PRO A 15 -28.55 -23.63 7.25
C PRO A 15 -29.23 -22.55 6.41
N LEU A 16 -28.49 -21.96 5.47
CA LEU A 16 -29.05 -20.98 4.54
C LEU A 16 -30.14 -21.59 3.69
N ASN A 17 -31.21 -20.83 3.45
CA ASN A 17 -32.27 -21.25 2.56
C ASN A 17 -31.79 -21.22 1.08
N ARG A 18 -32.58 -21.82 0.19
CA ARG A 18 -32.20 -21.98 -1.23
C ARG A 18 -32.03 -20.64 -1.96
N GLU A 19 -32.82 -19.63 -1.60
CA GLU A 19 -32.84 -18.31 -2.23
C GLU A 19 -31.66 -17.45 -1.72
N GLU A 20 -31.38 -17.48 -0.42
CA GLU A 20 -30.17 -16.89 0.19
C GLU A 20 -28.91 -17.42 -0.50
N ARG A 21 -28.76 -18.75 -0.59
CA ARG A 21 -27.57 -19.37 -1.21
C ARG A 21 -27.46 -19.06 -2.71
N GLN A 22 -28.59 -18.98 -3.43
CA GLN A 22 -28.60 -18.54 -4.83
C GLN A 22 -28.14 -17.08 -4.97
N SER A 23 -28.64 -16.18 -4.12
CA SER A 23 -28.25 -14.77 -4.11
C SER A 23 -26.75 -14.58 -3.78
N GLN A 24 -26.20 -15.40 -2.87
CA GLN A 24 -24.76 -15.46 -2.60
C GLN A 24 -23.94 -15.90 -3.83
N ILE A 25 -24.38 -16.94 -4.53
CA ILE A 25 -23.72 -17.43 -5.76
C ILE A 25 -23.75 -16.35 -6.86
N GLU A 26 -24.83 -15.58 -6.96
CA GLU A 26 -24.95 -14.47 -7.91
C GLU A 26 -24.02 -13.29 -7.57
N ARG A 27 -23.95 -12.88 -6.29
CA ARG A 27 -22.97 -11.88 -5.84
C ARG A 27 -21.53 -12.35 -6.06
N PHE A 28 -21.23 -13.62 -5.77
CA PHE A 28 -19.92 -14.20 -6.02
C PHE A 28 -19.56 -14.17 -7.52
N ARG A 29 -20.49 -14.54 -8.40
CA ARG A 29 -20.30 -14.44 -9.87
C ARG A 29 -20.05 -13.01 -10.33
N ALA A 30 -20.84 -12.05 -9.85
CA ALA A 30 -20.67 -10.64 -10.21
C ALA A 30 -19.26 -10.13 -9.85
N ILE A 31 -18.75 -10.49 -8.66
CA ILE A 31 -17.39 -10.15 -8.22
C ILE A 31 -16.32 -10.91 -9.02
N MET A 32 -16.48 -12.21 -9.22
CA MET A 32 -15.49 -13.05 -9.93
C MET A 32 -15.35 -12.67 -11.41
N CYS A 33 -16.44 -12.25 -12.06
CA CYS A 33 -16.50 -11.84 -13.46
C CYS A 33 -16.29 -10.33 -13.69
N TYR A 34 -16.05 -9.51 -12.65
CA TYR A 34 -15.85 -8.08 -12.83
C TYR A 34 -14.56 -7.75 -13.60
N ASP A 35 -14.70 -7.12 -14.76
CA ASP A 35 -13.57 -6.63 -15.56
C ASP A 35 -13.00 -5.33 -14.97
N PHE A 36 -11.78 -5.41 -14.42
CA PHE A 36 -11.05 -4.24 -13.92
C PHE A 36 -10.57 -3.30 -15.04
N ASN A 37 -10.52 -3.77 -16.29
CA ASN A 37 -10.12 -2.97 -17.45
C ASN A 37 -11.31 -2.27 -18.14
N LYS A 38 -12.53 -2.46 -17.62
CA LYS A 38 -13.80 -1.92 -18.16
C LYS A 38 -13.68 -0.43 -18.51
N GLY A 39 -13.64 -0.13 -19.81
CA GLY A 39 -13.61 1.25 -20.33
C GLY A 39 -12.24 1.96 -20.32
N ARG A 40 -11.15 1.27 -19.98
CA ARG A 40 -9.77 1.73 -20.24
C ARG A 40 -9.46 1.55 -21.73
N ARG A 41 -8.58 2.36 -22.32
CA ARG A 41 -8.28 2.31 -23.78
C ARG A 41 -6.80 2.52 -24.07
N ASN A 42 -6.17 1.53 -24.70
CA ASN A 42 -4.74 1.55 -25.11
C ASN A 42 -3.76 1.74 -23.93
N GLU A 43 -4.16 1.34 -22.73
CA GLU A 43 -3.37 1.41 -21.50
C GLU A 43 -2.87 0.02 -21.09
N GLN A 44 -1.84 -0.03 -20.25
CA GLN A 44 -1.43 -1.25 -19.54
C GLN A 44 -2.60 -1.81 -18.71
N THR A 45 -2.89 -3.11 -18.81
CA THR A 45 -4.00 -3.73 -18.06
C THR A 45 -3.77 -3.67 -16.55
N VAL A 46 -4.83 -3.80 -15.76
CA VAL A 46 -4.76 -3.81 -14.29
C VAL A 46 -3.92 -4.99 -13.79
N GLU A 47 -4.07 -6.15 -14.44
CA GLU A 47 -3.25 -7.33 -14.27
C GLU A 47 -1.76 -7.05 -14.50
N GLU A 48 -1.39 -6.41 -15.63
CA GLU A 48 0.00 -6.04 -15.93
C GLU A 48 0.55 -4.95 -14.99
N ALA A 49 -0.27 -3.97 -14.60
CA ALA A 49 0.13 -2.93 -13.66
C ALA A 49 0.44 -3.54 -12.28
N ILE A 50 -0.42 -4.43 -11.78
CA ILE A 50 -0.19 -5.19 -10.54
C ILE A 50 1.06 -6.06 -10.68
N MET A 51 1.21 -6.80 -11.79
CA MET A 51 2.38 -7.64 -12.09
C MET A 51 3.69 -6.85 -12.12
N ASN A 52 3.71 -5.63 -12.66
CA ASN A 52 4.90 -4.78 -12.65
C ASN A 52 5.24 -4.19 -11.26
N LYS A 53 4.24 -4.00 -10.39
CA LYS A 53 4.47 -3.55 -9.00
C LYS A 53 4.76 -4.69 -8.03
N LEU A 54 4.40 -5.93 -8.37
CA LEU A 54 4.66 -7.14 -7.57
C LEU A 54 5.87 -7.92 -8.12
N THR A 55 6.97 -7.89 -7.37
CA THR A 55 8.03 -8.88 -7.49
C THR A 55 7.89 -9.96 -6.41
N ASN A 56 8.51 -11.11 -6.64
CA ASN A 56 8.84 -12.01 -5.54
C ASN A 56 9.96 -11.41 -4.66
N ASP A 57 10.24 -12.05 -3.52
CA ASP A 57 11.24 -11.57 -2.57
C ASP A 57 12.69 -11.58 -3.10
N LEU A 58 12.92 -12.19 -4.27
CA LEU A 58 14.20 -12.18 -5.00
C LEU A 58 14.28 -11.04 -6.05
N GLY A 59 13.30 -10.13 -6.07
CA GLY A 59 13.22 -9.01 -7.01
C GLY A 59 12.77 -9.38 -8.42
N GLN A 60 12.37 -10.63 -8.68
CA GLN A 60 11.91 -11.06 -9.99
C GLN A 60 10.41 -10.71 -10.15
N PRO A 61 9.95 -10.19 -11.30
CA PRO A 61 8.53 -9.97 -11.55
C PRO A 61 7.68 -11.22 -11.28
N VAL A 62 6.53 -11.04 -10.64
CA VAL A 62 5.57 -12.13 -10.43
C VAL A 62 5.02 -12.55 -11.80
N VAL A 63 5.16 -13.83 -12.16
CA VAL A 63 4.67 -14.33 -13.46
C VAL A 63 3.14 -14.20 -13.56
N SER A 64 2.63 -13.90 -14.76
CA SER A 64 1.21 -13.57 -15.00
C SER A 64 0.23 -14.58 -14.41
N HIS A 65 0.51 -15.88 -14.49
CA HIS A 65 -0.32 -16.93 -13.88
C HIS A 65 -0.50 -16.75 -12.37
N VAL A 66 0.55 -16.35 -11.64
CA VAL A 66 0.47 -16.07 -10.20
C VAL A 66 -0.27 -14.75 -9.95
N CYS A 67 -0.13 -13.74 -10.81
CA CYS A 67 -0.93 -12.52 -10.74
C CYS A 67 -2.44 -12.80 -10.87
N HIS A 68 -2.85 -13.64 -11.83
CA HIS A 68 -4.25 -14.06 -11.98
C HIS A 68 -4.77 -14.82 -10.74
N ILE A 69 -3.95 -15.69 -10.12
CA ILE A 69 -4.31 -16.35 -8.86
C ILE A 69 -4.51 -15.30 -7.75
N LEU A 70 -3.61 -14.34 -7.58
CA LEU A 70 -3.73 -13.31 -6.55
C LEU A 70 -4.95 -12.41 -6.74
N ILE A 71 -5.31 -12.08 -7.99
CA ILE A 71 -6.52 -11.31 -8.31
C ILE A 71 -7.79 -12.13 -8.09
N SER A 72 -7.77 -13.44 -8.36
CA SER A 72 -8.84 -14.38 -7.95
C SER A 72 -9.05 -14.38 -6.43
N GLU A 73 -7.97 -14.51 -5.65
CA GLU A 73 -8.08 -14.54 -4.19
C GLU A 73 -8.49 -13.19 -3.60
N PHE A 74 -8.11 -12.08 -4.23
CA PHE A 74 -8.64 -10.75 -3.91
C PHE A 74 -10.15 -10.65 -4.17
N ARG A 75 -10.64 -11.14 -5.31
CA ARG A 75 -12.08 -11.20 -5.61
C ARG A 75 -12.85 -12.05 -4.59
N LYS A 76 -12.29 -13.19 -4.14
CA LYS A 76 -12.87 -14.01 -3.06
C LYS A 76 -12.89 -13.28 -1.70
N PHE A 77 -11.84 -12.53 -1.36
CA PHE A 77 -11.82 -11.69 -0.16
C PHE A 77 -12.87 -10.58 -0.21
N MET A 78 -13.06 -9.95 -1.38
CA MET A 78 -14.10 -8.94 -1.59
C MET A 78 -15.53 -9.52 -1.47
N PHE A 79 -15.75 -10.77 -1.88
CA PHE A 79 -17.00 -11.48 -1.59
C PHE A 79 -17.20 -11.71 -0.08
N ILE A 80 -16.16 -12.15 0.65
CA ILE A 80 -16.22 -12.30 2.11
C ILE A 80 -16.59 -10.97 2.80
N ILE A 81 -16.03 -9.84 2.37
CA ILE A 81 -16.43 -8.50 2.85
C ILE A 81 -17.90 -8.20 2.56
N GLY A 82 -18.37 -8.45 1.33
CA GLY A 82 -19.76 -8.21 0.93
C GLY A 82 -20.75 -9.00 1.78
N GLU A 83 -20.52 -10.30 1.94
CA GLU A 83 -21.36 -11.16 2.78
C GLU A 83 -21.34 -10.72 4.24
N TYR A 84 -20.17 -10.45 4.81
CA TYR A 84 -20.07 -10.03 6.22
C TYR A 84 -20.92 -8.80 6.52
N ASN A 85 -20.87 -7.78 5.64
CA ASN A 85 -21.63 -6.55 5.82
C ASN A 85 -23.14 -6.71 5.51
N HIS A 86 -23.51 -7.64 4.64
CA HIS A 86 -24.90 -8.03 4.43
C HIS A 86 -25.51 -8.68 5.69
N TYR A 87 -24.72 -9.42 6.50
CA TYR A 87 -25.18 -9.98 7.78
C TYR A 87 -25.02 -9.02 8.98
N SER A 88 -24.01 -8.13 9.01
CA SER A 88 -23.88 -7.09 10.06
C SER A 88 -24.97 -6.03 9.99
N THR A 89 -25.44 -5.68 8.78
CA THR A 89 -26.48 -4.66 8.62
C THR A 89 -27.87 -5.22 8.94
N SER A 90 -28.40 -4.86 10.11
CA SER A 90 -29.82 -5.06 10.43
C SER A 90 -30.71 -4.54 9.29
N PRO A 91 -31.84 -5.19 8.95
CA PRO A 91 -32.81 -4.67 7.98
C PRO A 91 -33.28 -3.23 8.31
N SER A 92 -33.31 -2.87 9.60
CA SER A 92 -33.61 -1.51 10.06
C SER A 92 -32.51 -0.47 9.79
N ALA A 93 -31.28 -0.90 9.50
CA ALA A 93 -30.16 -0.04 9.11
C ALA A 93 -30.00 0.04 7.58
N GLN A 94 -30.42 -0.98 6.83
CA GLN A 94 -30.32 -0.98 5.37
C GLN A 94 -31.16 0.15 4.72
N SER A 95 -32.27 0.54 5.35
CA SER A 95 -33.08 1.69 4.91
C SER A 95 -32.44 3.06 5.12
N SER A 96 -31.49 3.21 6.06
CA SER A 96 -30.77 4.48 6.30
C SER A 96 -29.45 4.62 5.54
N ILE A 97 -28.93 3.53 4.96
CA ILE A 97 -27.69 3.53 4.17
C ILE A 97 -27.87 4.20 2.80
N ILE A 98 -29.09 4.24 2.26
CA ILE A 98 -29.39 4.74 0.90
C ILE A 98 -29.01 6.24 0.72
N ASP A 99 -29.06 7.04 1.80
CA ASP A 99 -28.72 8.47 1.78
C ASP A 99 -27.29 8.78 2.28
N GLN A 100 -26.49 7.74 2.59
CA GLN A 100 -25.11 7.89 3.05
C GLN A 100 -24.12 7.42 1.99
N SER A 101 -23.50 8.40 1.30
CA SER A 101 -22.49 8.18 0.24
C SER A 101 -21.20 7.45 0.67
N GLN A 102 -21.10 7.03 1.92
CA GLN A 102 -19.95 6.34 2.51
C GLN A 102 -20.44 5.20 3.42
N ALA A 103 -20.54 3.98 2.87
CA ALA A 103 -20.81 2.79 3.66
C ALA A 103 -19.58 2.42 4.49
N GLN A 104 -19.57 2.76 5.79
CA GLN A 104 -18.50 2.37 6.70
C GLN A 104 -18.64 0.88 7.06
N LEU A 105 -18.02 0.03 6.26
CA LEU A 105 -18.05 -1.41 6.45
C LEU A 105 -17.31 -1.87 7.71
N ASP A 106 -17.80 -2.94 8.34
CA ASP A 106 -17.13 -3.58 9.47
C ASP A 106 -15.76 -4.16 9.04
N PRO A 107 -14.74 -4.09 9.91
CA PRO A 107 -13.35 -4.23 9.49
C PRO A 107 -12.85 -5.67 9.43
N LEU A 108 -12.80 -6.26 8.23
CA LEU A 108 -12.09 -7.50 7.97
C LEU A 108 -10.62 -7.28 7.58
N LEU A 109 -9.79 -8.32 7.74
CA LEU A 109 -8.37 -8.31 7.40
C LEU A 109 -8.05 -9.26 6.25
N ALA A 110 -7.51 -8.71 5.17
CA ALA A 110 -6.94 -9.50 4.08
C ALA A 110 -5.68 -10.25 4.55
N PRO A 111 -5.37 -11.46 4.03
CA PRO A 111 -4.02 -12.01 4.10
C PRO A 111 -3.01 -11.00 3.52
N PRO A 112 -1.76 -10.88 4.00
CA PRO A 112 -0.88 -9.75 3.65
C PRO A 112 -0.57 -9.59 2.15
N VAL A 113 -0.58 -10.68 1.37
CA VAL A 113 -0.41 -10.61 -0.09
C VAL A 113 -1.68 -10.10 -0.80
N ILE A 114 -2.85 -10.35 -0.23
CA ILE A 114 -4.13 -9.81 -0.72
C ILE A 114 -4.33 -8.36 -0.26
N ASP A 115 -3.80 -7.98 0.92
CA ASP A 115 -3.69 -6.58 1.33
C ASP A 115 -2.81 -5.77 0.37
N GLN A 116 -1.72 -6.37 -0.14
CA GLN A 116 -0.87 -5.75 -1.16
C GLN A 116 -1.63 -5.55 -2.49
N ILE A 117 -2.37 -6.55 -2.98
CA ILE A 117 -3.26 -6.40 -4.15
C ILE A 117 -4.29 -5.29 -3.90
N TRP A 118 -4.90 -5.25 -2.70
CA TRP A 118 -5.88 -4.24 -2.33
C TRP A 118 -5.29 -2.83 -2.35
N CYS A 119 -4.11 -2.63 -1.74
CA CYS A 119 -3.38 -1.37 -1.76
C CYS A 119 -3.01 -0.90 -3.19
N LEU A 120 -2.63 -1.83 -4.07
CA LEU A 120 -2.33 -1.52 -5.47
C LEU A 120 -3.59 -1.10 -6.25
N LEU A 121 -4.69 -1.85 -6.12
CA LEU A 121 -5.98 -1.49 -6.73
C LEU A 121 -6.50 -0.16 -6.19
N ILE A 122 -6.37 0.10 -4.89
CA ILE A 122 -6.69 1.40 -4.28
C ILE A 122 -5.92 2.54 -4.96
N CYS A 123 -4.61 2.38 -5.19
CA CYS A 123 -3.81 3.37 -5.90
C CYS A 123 -4.25 3.58 -7.36
N MET A 124 -4.84 2.55 -8.00
CA MET A 124 -5.59 2.65 -9.26
C MET A 124 -7.02 3.20 -9.00
N SER A 125 -7.07 4.40 -8.45
CA SER A 125 -8.26 4.99 -7.80
C SER A 125 -9.57 4.90 -8.63
N SER A 126 -9.49 5.16 -9.93
CA SER A 126 -10.59 5.13 -10.90
C SER A 126 -11.13 3.72 -11.21
N VAL A 127 -10.30 2.69 -11.03
CA VAL A 127 -10.64 1.27 -11.20
C VAL A 127 -11.32 0.76 -9.92
N TYR A 128 -10.69 0.99 -8.77
CA TYR A 128 -11.20 0.48 -7.49
C TYR A 128 -12.48 1.19 -7.05
N GLU A 129 -12.61 2.50 -7.21
CA GLU A 129 -13.88 3.20 -6.91
C GLU A 129 -15.04 2.67 -7.76
N ARG A 130 -14.79 2.36 -9.03
CA ARG A 130 -15.80 1.83 -9.95
C ARG A 130 -16.18 0.40 -9.59
N PHE A 131 -15.20 -0.46 -9.32
CA PHE A 131 -15.44 -1.80 -8.78
C PHE A 131 -16.31 -1.74 -7.51
N CYS A 132 -15.98 -0.83 -6.58
CA CYS A 132 -16.76 -0.70 -5.35
C CYS A 132 -18.20 -0.24 -5.61
N LYS A 133 -18.42 0.73 -6.49
CA LYS A 133 -19.77 1.21 -6.86
C LYS A 133 -20.58 0.16 -7.63
N ASP A 134 -19.98 -0.49 -8.63
CA ASP A 134 -20.64 -1.47 -9.48
C ASP A 134 -21.02 -2.76 -8.72
N ILE A 135 -20.32 -3.09 -7.64
CA ILE A 135 -20.54 -4.32 -6.84
C ILE A 135 -21.29 -4.06 -5.52
N PHE A 136 -20.95 -2.99 -4.80
CA PHE A 136 -21.46 -2.72 -3.44
C PHE A 136 -22.24 -1.40 -3.32
N GLY A 137 -22.45 -0.66 -4.42
CA GLY A 137 -23.13 0.64 -4.44
C GLY A 137 -22.33 1.82 -3.87
N ALA A 138 -21.38 1.57 -2.97
CA ALA A 138 -20.58 2.58 -2.26
C ALA A 138 -19.08 2.31 -2.35
N TYR A 139 -18.24 3.31 -2.06
CA TYR A 139 -16.78 3.14 -1.99
C TYR A 139 -16.38 2.36 -0.73
N LEU A 140 -15.65 1.25 -0.88
CA LEU A 140 -15.23 0.45 0.27
C LEU A 140 -13.92 0.99 0.85
N HIS A 141 -14.00 1.50 2.08
CA HIS A 141 -12.83 1.97 2.82
C HIS A 141 -12.01 0.80 3.38
N ARG A 142 -10.75 0.71 2.96
CA ARG A 142 -9.75 -0.16 3.58
C ARG A 142 -9.28 0.48 4.89
N LYS A 143 -9.64 -0.12 6.01
CA LYS A 143 -9.13 0.23 7.34
C LYS A 143 -7.65 -0.14 7.45
N TYR A 144 -6.86 0.69 8.13
CA TYR A 144 -5.49 0.36 8.50
C TYR A 144 -5.40 -0.06 9.97
N PHE A 145 -4.47 -0.97 10.26
CA PHE A 145 -4.36 -1.71 11.51
C PHE A 145 -2.94 -1.54 12.11
N LEU A 146 -2.86 -1.28 13.42
CA LEU A 146 -1.67 -0.62 14.01
C LEU A 146 -0.91 -1.50 15.01
N GLY A 147 -0.27 -2.54 14.48
CA GLY A 147 0.74 -3.29 15.23
C GLY A 147 0.20 -4.44 16.09
N ALA A 148 1.13 -5.13 16.75
CA ALA A 148 0.90 -6.47 17.31
C ALA A 148 0.24 -6.51 18.70
N GLU A 149 -0.29 -5.38 19.18
CA GLU A 149 -0.92 -5.23 20.51
C GLU A 149 -2.39 -4.76 20.41
N SER A 150 -2.89 -4.58 19.18
CA SER A 150 -4.28 -4.22 18.89
C SER A 150 -5.16 -5.49 18.73
N PRO A 151 -6.47 -5.47 19.04
CA PRO A 151 -7.39 -6.62 18.87
C PRO A 151 -7.55 -7.11 17.42
N ASP A 152 -6.91 -6.46 16.45
CA ASP A 152 -6.92 -6.71 15.00
C ASP A 152 -6.81 -8.19 14.61
N TYR A 153 -6.14 -9.05 15.39
CA TYR A 153 -6.08 -10.48 15.08
C TYR A 153 -7.47 -11.15 15.04
N GLU A 154 -8.41 -10.69 15.86
CA GLU A 154 -9.80 -11.17 15.86
C GLU A 154 -10.49 -10.85 14.53
N CYS A 155 -10.11 -9.76 13.86
CA CYS A 155 -10.59 -9.41 12.52
C CYS A 155 -10.05 -10.40 11.47
N TYR A 156 -8.80 -10.87 11.59
CA TYR A 156 -8.26 -11.91 10.70
C TYR A 156 -8.87 -13.28 11.01
N SER A 157 -9.06 -13.65 12.28
CA SER A 157 -9.76 -14.89 12.65
C SER A 157 -11.18 -14.90 12.09
N THR A 158 -11.94 -13.81 12.27
CA THR A 158 -13.28 -13.63 11.69
C THR A 158 -13.24 -13.79 10.17
N THR A 159 -12.22 -13.25 9.50
CA THR A 159 -12.04 -13.43 8.04
C THR A 159 -11.78 -14.90 7.68
N LEU A 160 -10.94 -15.62 8.43
CA LEU A 160 -10.71 -17.06 8.25
C LEU A 160 -11.96 -17.89 8.53
N ASP A 161 -12.77 -17.53 9.52
CA ASP A 161 -13.98 -18.26 9.89
C ASP A 161 -15.11 -18.04 8.87
N LEU A 162 -15.20 -16.84 8.28
CA LEU A 162 -16.03 -16.59 7.09
C LEU A 162 -15.50 -17.32 5.84
N CYS A 163 -14.18 -17.42 5.68
CA CYS A 163 -13.54 -18.18 4.60
C CYS A 163 -13.82 -19.68 4.70
N LYS A 164 -13.91 -20.23 5.93
CA LYS A 164 -14.41 -21.59 6.22
C LYS A 164 -15.92 -21.70 5.94
N LYS A 165 -16.73 -20.73 6.38
CA LYS A 165 -18.20 -20.71 6.20
C LYS A 165 -18.61 -20.79 4.72
N TYR A 166 -17.90 -20.10 3.83
CA TYR A 166 -18.18 -20.06 2.39
C TYR A 166 -17.24 -20.93 1.55
N MET A 167 -16.62 -21.94 2.15
CA MET A 167 -15.62 -22.79 1.48
C MET A 167 -16.19 -23.62 0.33
N ASP A 168 -17.51 -23.83 0.29
CA ASP A 168 -18.28 -24.47 -0.78
C ASP A 168 -18.56 -23.54 -1.99
N ILE A 169 -18.41 -22.23 -1.82
CA ILE A 169 -18.59 -21.21 -2.86
C ILE A 169 -17.22 -20.77 -3.40
N ILE A 170 -16.27 -20.42 -2.51
CA ILE A 170 -15.08 -19.67 -2.91
C ILE A 170 -13.85 -20.53 -3.19
N HIS A 171 -13.72 -21.72 -2.60
CA HIS A 171 -12.56 -22.62 -2.71
C HIS A 171 -11.18 -21.89 -2.66
N PRO A 172 -10.71 -21.46 -1.47
CA PRO A 172 -9.53 -20.60 -1.32
C PRO A 172 -8.20 -21.35 -1.50
N TYR A 173 -7.18 -20.70 -2.07
CA TYR A 173 -5.82 -21.26 -2.12
C TYR A 173 -5.17 -21.20 -0.73
N LYS A 174 -5.09 -22.34 -0.02
CA LYS A 174 -4.58 -22.44 1.37
C LYS A 174 -3.17 -21.86 1.61
N SER A 175 -2.34 -21.73 0.56
CA SER A 175 -1.02 -21.07 0.63
C SER A 175 -1.10 -19.54 0.70
N ILE A 176 -2.18 -18.94 0.18
CA ILE A 176 -2.48 -17.50 0.22
C ILE A 176 -3.32 -17.15 1.44
N TRP A 177 -4.10 -18.12 1.94
CA TRP A 177 -4.90 -18.03 3.17
C TRP A 177 -4.33 -18.93 4.29
N PRO A 178 -3.08 -18.70 4.75
CA PRO A 178 -2.53 -19.50 5.84
C PRO A 178 -3.19 -19.14 7.17
N ASP A 179 -3.22 -20.13 8.06
CA ASP A 179 -3.64 -20.00 9.45
C ASP A 179 -2.53 -19.30 10.26
N TYR A 180 -2.34 -18.01 9.99
CA TYR A 180 -1.43 -17.15 10.74
C TYR A 180 -1.95 -17.03 12.17
N ASN A 181 -1.09 -17.26 13.17
CA ASN A 181 -1.28 -16.55 14.45
C ASN A 181 -0.88 -15.07 14.29
N ALA A 182 -1.34 -14.20 15.20
CA ALA A 182 -1.07 -12.76 15.20
C ALA A 182 0.42 -12.43 14.96
N SER A 183 1.33 -13.09 15.69
CA SER A 183 2.78 -12.84 15.57
C SER A 183 3.30 -13.15 14.16
N CYS A 184 2.81 -14.21 13.53
CA CYS A 184 3.14 -14.55 12.15
C CYS A 184 2.57 -13.53 11.15
N TYR A 185 1.29 -13.15 11.26
CA TYR A 185 0.66 -12.13 10.41
C TYR A 185 1.45 -10.80 10.41
N PHE A 186 1.69 -10.24 11.60
CA PHE A 186 2.43 -8.99 11.74
C PHE A 186 3.91 -9.11 11.31
N SER A 187 4.53 -10.29 11.46
CA SER A 187 5.91 -10.50 10.99
C SER A 187 6.06 -10.53 9.47
N ASP A 188 5.01 -10.91 8.74
CA ASP A 188 4.97 -10.75 7.28
C ASP A 188 4.68 -9.29 6.93
N TYR A 189 3.74 -8.63 7.63
CA TYR A 189 3.40 -7.22 7.38
C TYR A 189 4.61 -6.27 7.53
N PHE A 190 5.20 -6.23 8.73
CA PHE A 190 6.35 -5.36 9.04
C PHE A 190 7.68 -5.86 8.46
N GLY A 191 7.68 -7.02 7.79
CA GLY A 191 8.84 -7.53 7.05
C GLY A 191 9.02 -6.90 5.67
N THR A 192 8.00 -6.22 5.13
CA THR A 192 8.01 -5.73 3.74
C THR A 192 8.55 -4.30 3.64
N CYS A 193 9.67 -4.12 2.93
CA CYS A 193 10.26 -2.83 2.61
C CYS A 193 10.29 -2.57 1.09
N TYR A 194 10.56 -1.33 0.70
CA TYR A 194 10.72 -0.91 -0.70
C TYR A 194 12.21 -0.64 -0.99
N LEU A 195 12.83 -1.44 -1.85
CA LEU A 195 14.28 -1.45 -2.12
C LEU A 195 14.58 -1.35 -3.62
N PRO A 196 15.67 -0.69 -4.05
CA PRO A 196 16.16 -0.79 -5.41
C PRO A 196 16.57 -2.24 -5.74
N LEU A 197 16.25 -2.71 -6.95
CA LEU A 197 16.58 -4.07 -7.40
C LEU A 197 18.08 -4.38 -7.30
N SER A 198 18.94 -3.40 -7.61
CA SER A 198 20.40 -3.48 -7.45
C SER A 198 20.83 -3.84 -6.02
N SER A 199 20.09 -3.33 -5.03
CA SER A 199 20.42 -3.44 -3.60
C SER A 199 20.01 -4.77 -2.99
N ILE A 200 19.19 -5.59 -3.67
CA ILE A 200 18.73 -6.88 -3.13
C ILE A 200 19.91 -7.82 -2.93
N ASN A 201 20.90 -7.85 -3.83
CA ASN A 201 22.10 -8.66 -3.65
C ASN A 201 22.98 -8.17 -2.48
N GLU A 202 23.11 -6.85 -2.27
CA GLU A 202 23.81 -6.28 -1.10
C GLU A 202 23.09 -6.70 0.20
N VAL A 203 21.76 -6.59 0.24
CA VAL A 203 20.92 -7.01 1.38
C VAL A 203 20.99 -8.52 1.62
N ILE A 204 21.03 -9.35 0.56
CA ILE A 204 21.24 -10.80 0.67
C ILE A 204 22.60 -11.08 1.33
N CYS A 205 23.69 -10.47 0.86
CA CYS A 205 25.02 -10.69 1.44
C CYS A 205 25.11 -10.23 2.91
N ASP A 206 24.55 -9.06 3.25
CA ASP A 206 24.46 -8.61 4.66
C ASP A 206 23.67 -9.60 5.53
N ILE A 207 22.59 -10.17 4.98
CA ILE A 207 21.82 -11.23 5.62
C ILE A 207 22.68 -12.48 5.78
N SER A 208 23.43 -12.91 4.76
CA SER A 208 24.33 -14.08 4.81
C SER A 208 25.38 -13.94 5.91
N ASP A 209 26.14 -12.84 5.89
CA ASP A 209 27.28 -12.60 6.77
C ASP A 209 26.83 -12.52 8.24
N TYR A 210 25.69 -11.86 8.50
CA TYR A 210 25.06 -11.84 9.83
C TYR A 210 24.58 -13.22 10.29
N ASN A 211 24.29 -14.14 9.37
CA ASN A 211 23.64 -15.42 9.64
C ASN A 211 24.56 -16.65 9.63
N THR A 212 25.79 -16.57 9.12
CA THR A 212 26.78 -17.68 9.14
C THR A 212 26.94 -18.32 10.53
N ASN A 213 26.89 -17.52 11.60
CA ASN A 213 26.95 -17.98 12.99
C ASN A 213 25.57 -18.29 13.62
N VAL A 214 24.46 -17.94 12.96
CA VAL A 214 23.10 -17.92 13.55
C VAL A 214 22.20 -19.04 13.00
N LEU A 215 22.40 -19.47 11.75
CA LEU A 215 21.51 -20.41 11.03
C LEU A 215 21.34 -21.80 11.67
N LYS A 216 22.24 -22.19 12.58
CA LYS A 216 22.06 -23.39 13.42
C LYS A 216 20.90 -23.28 14.42
N THR A 217 20.22 -22.14 14.50
CA THR A 217 19.14 -21.88 15.49
C THR A 217 17.97 -21.09 14.91
N LYS A 218 16.75 -21.45 15.32
CA LYS A 218 15.45 -20.87 14.89
C LYS A 218 15.49 -19.32 14.82
N ILE A 219 14.96 -18.74 13.75
CA ILE A 219 14.82 -17.28 13.59
C ILE A 219 13.73 -16.80 14.56
N THR A 220 14.00 -15.73 15.31
CA THR A 220 13.09 -15.15 16.31
C THR A 220 12.69 -13.72 15.94
N LYS A 221 11.57 -13.22 16.49
CA LYS A 221 11.12 -11.83 16.32
C LYS A 221 12.21 -10.80 16.69
N ALA A 222 13.03 -11.12 17.70
CA ALA A 222 14.17 -10.29 18.11
C ALA A 222 15.33 -10.33 17.08
N LYS A 223 15.70 -11.51 16.57
CA LYS A 223 16.71 -11.64 15.49
C LYS A 223 16.29 -10.88 14.23
N LEU A 224 15.03 -11.02 13.80
CA LEU A 224 14.49 -10.28 12.65
C LEU A 224 14.57 -8.76 12.89
N LYS A 225 14.16 -8.27 14.07
CA LYS A 225 14.28 -6.85 14.44
C LYS A 225 15.75 -6.37 14.48
N ASN A 226 16.71 -7.25 14.75
CA ASN A 226 18.15 -6.94 14.66
C ASN A 226 18.64 -6.86 13.22
N ILE A 227 18.28 -7.82 12.35
CA ILE A 227 18.60 -7.80 10.92
C ILE A 227 18.01 -6.55 10.26
N VAL A 228 16.72 -6.26 10.49
CA VAL A 228 16.06 -5.05 9.97
C VAL A 228 16.78 -3.79 10.46
N ARG A 229 17.09 -3.67 11.76
CA ARG A 229 17.87 -2.52 12.28
C ARG A 229 19.28 -2.43 11.69
N HIS A 230 19.94 -3.55 11.36
CA HIS A 230 21.26 -3.56 10.73
C HIS A 230 21.18 -3.04 9.29
N VAL A 231 20.28 -3.60 8.48
CA VAL A 231 20.00 -3.16 7.10
C VAL A 231 19.60 -1.69 7.08
N SER A 232 18.61 -1.27 7.89
CA SER A 232 18.29 0.15 8.10
C SER A 232 19.55 0.99 8.36
N LYS A 233 20.34 0.65 9.39
CA LYS A 233 21.52 1.44 9.78
C LYS A 233 22.59 1.53 8.68
N LYS A 234 22.67 0.54 7.78
CA LYS A 234 23.57 0.56 6.62
C LYS A 234 23.02 1.45 5.49
N PHE A 235 21.75 1.28 5.13
CA PHE A 235 21.12 2.04 4.04
C PHE A 235 20.82 3.50 4.42
N THR A 236 20.21 3.77 5.58
CA THR A 236 19.91 5.14 6.04
C THR A 236 21.17 6.00 6.21
N LYS A 237 22.33 5.37 6.50
CA LYS A 237 23.63 6.06 6.56
C LYS A 237 24.10 6.65 5.22
N LYS A 238 23.68 6.08 4.07
CA LYS A 238 23.91 6.70 2.74
C LYS A 238 22.97 7.90 2.51
N ILE A 239 21.86 7.98 3.25
CA ILE A 239 20.69 8.82 2.88
C ILE A 239 20.62 10.14 3.67
N VAL A 240 20.96 10.19 4.97
CA VAL A 240 20.86 11.46 5.74
C VAL A 240 22.10 11.78 6.59
N THR A 241 22.70 12.94 6.32
CA THR A 241 23.55 13.67 7.29
C THR A 241 23.32 15.20 7.32
N LYS A 242 22.45 15.77 6.44
CA LYS A 242 22.26 17.23 6.33
C LYS A 242 20.83 17.69 5.98
N SER A 243 19.81 17.41 6.81
CA SER A 243 18.76 18.42 7.00
C SER A 243 17.94 18.31 8.28
N CYS A 244 17.82 19.47 8.92
CA CYS A 244 16.66 19.98 9.65
C CYS A 244 16.86 21.52 9.71
N ARG A 245 17.02 22.14 8.54
CA ARG A 245 17.26 23.59 8.43
C ARG A 245 15.96 24.36 8.70
N ILE A 246 16.09 25.57 9.27
CA ILE A 246 14.96 26.49 9.46
C ILE A 246 14.32 26.77 8.09
N ILE A 247 13.05 26.38 7.94
CA ILE A 247 12.28 26.60 6.71
C ILE A 247 12.07 28.10 6.54
N LYS A 248 12.50 28.65 5.40
CA LYS A 248 12.24 30.03 5.02
C LYS A 248 11.18 30.04 3.92
N PHE A 249 9.99 30.52 4.25
CA PHE A 249 8.94 30.77 3.27
C PHE A 249 9.19 32.10 2.56
N SER A 250 8.96 32.15 1.25
CA SER A 250 8.78 33.43 0.54
C SER A 250 7.53 34.14 1.05
N LYS A 251 7.56 35.47 1.23
CA LYS A 251 6.38 36.25 1.65
C LYS A 251 5.28 36.14 0.59
N GLY A 252 4.11 35.61 0.97
CA GLY A 252 2.93 35.53 0.10
C GLY A 252 1.74 34.84 0.77
N SER A 253 0.55 35.05 0.21
CA SER A 253 -0.69 34.38 0.61
C SER A 253 -1.00 33.17 -0.30
N ILE A 254 -2.05 32.43 0.06
CA ILE A 254 -2.73 31.48 -0.81
C ILE A 254 -4.22 31.80 -0.76
N THR A 255 -4.79 32.17 -1.90
CA THR A 255 -6.23 32.03 -2.14
C THR A 255 -6.50 30.58 -2.48
N VAL A 256 -7.44 29.97 -1.78
CA VAL A 256 -8.03 28.66 -2.12
C VAL A 256 -9.53 28.93 -2.21
N ASP A 257 -10.23 28.41 -3.21
CA ASP A 257 -11.60 28.85 -3.54
C ASP A 257 -12.63 28.63 -2.40
N SER A 258 -12.29 27.81 -1.41
CA SER A 258 -13.07 27.53 -0.20
C SER A 258 -12.59 28.22 1.09
N TYR A 259 -11.48 28.99 1.06
CA TYR A 259 -10.88 29.61 2.23
C TYR A 259 -10.57 31.10 2.04
N GLN A 260 -10.78 31.88 3.11
CA GLN A 260 -10.17 33.21 3.28
C GLN A 260 -8.63 33.14 3.10
N GLU A 261 -7.96 34.26 2.81
CA GLU A 261 -6.51 34.26 2.64
C GLU A 261 -5.77 33.66 3.85
N ILE A 262 -5.20 32.47 3.65
CA ILE A 262 -4.34 31.80 4.62
C ILE A 262 -2.89 31.99 4.17
N SER A 263 -2.01 32.36 5.10
CA SER A 263 -0.58 32.46 4.81
C SER A 263 0.00 31.08 4.48
N VAL A 264 0.96 31.04 3.54
CA VAL A 264 1.63 29.81 3.08
C VAL A 264 2.12 28.98 4.28
N GLU A 265 2.73 29.62 5.27
CA GLU A 265 3.21 29.03 6.52
C GLU A 265 2.09 28.44 7.40
N LYS A 266 0.96 29.12 7.56
CA LYS A 266 -0.17 28.64 8.37
C LYS A 266 -0.81 27.39 7.75
N LEU A 267 -0.94 27.35 6.41
CA LEU A 267 -1.46 26.17 5.72
C LEU A 267 -0.46 25.00 5.76
N PHE A 268 0.83 25.28 5.56
CA PHE A 268 1.91 24.28 5.70
C PHE A 268 1.91 23.65 7.09
N ASN A 269 1.89 24.46 8.16
CA ASN A 269 1.89 23.96 9.54
C ASN A 269 0.62 23.15 9.86
N LYS A 270 -0.54 23.49 9.26
CA LYS A 270 -1.77 22.69 9.38
C LYS A 270 -1.62 21.30 8.75
N ILE A 271 -1.12 21.25 7.51
CA ILE A 271 -0.83 19.98 6.78
C ILE A 271 0.18 19.13 7.55
N LEU A 272 1.31 19.72 7.93
CA LEU A 272 2.41 19.04 8.62
C LEU A 272 1.95 18.45 9.95
N ASN A 273 1.22 19.23 10.76
CA ASN A 273 0.69 18.75 12.04
C ASN A 273 -0.36 17.63 11.86
N ARG A 274 -1.24 17.70 10.84
CA ARG A 274 -2.20 16.60 10.57
C ARG A 274 -1.48 15.30 10.21
N LEU A 275 -0.40 15.36 9.43
CA LEU A 275 0.41 14.18 9.05
C LEU A 275 1.26 13.62 10.20
N ILE A 276 1.86 14.49 11.03
CA ILE A 276 2.68 14.07 12.19
C ILE A 276 1.80 13.42 13.28
N ASN A 277 0.67 14.06 13.60
CA ASN A 277 -0.24 13.58 14.65
C ASN A 277 -0.96 12.30 14.24
N PHE A 278 -1.07 12.01 12.93
CA PHE A 278 -1.52 10.72 12.44
C PHE A 278 -0.43 9.64 12.58
N HIS A 279 -0.21 9.20 13.82
CA HIS A 279 0.79 8.20 14.19
C HIS A 279 0.78 6.90 13.35
N PRO A 280 -0.37 6.35 12.89
CA PRO A 280 -0.39 5.19 12.00
C PRO A 280 0.47 5.36 10.73
N PHE A 281 0.40 6.52 10.08
CA PHE A 281 1.20 6.85 8.89
C PHE A 281 2.69 6.95 9.21
N THR A 282 3.05 7.59 10.33
CA THR A 282 4.47 7.76 10.71
C THR A 282 5.16 6.44 11.05
N VAL A 283 4.45 5.51 11.72
CA VAL A 283 4.94 4.14 11.99
C VAL A 283 5.08 3.33 10.69
N LYS A 284 4.08 3.40 9.81
CA LYS A 284 4.09 2.68 8.53
C LYS A 284 5.21 3.16 7.61
N LEU A 285 5.45 4.47 7.56
CA LEU A 285 6.50 5.03 6.71
C LEU A 285 7.90 4.64 7.20
N GLN A 286 8.13 4.62 8.52
CA GLN A 286 9.39 4.15 9.11
C GLN A 286 9.68 2.68 8.77
N SER A 287 8.68 1.78 8.85
CA SER A 287 8.89 0.37 8.53
C SER A 287 9.02 0.12 7.02
N LYS A 288 8.13 0.68 6.21
CA LYS A 288 8.09 0.52 4.74
C LYS A 288 9.35 1.03 4.03
N LEU A 289 9.97 2.10 4.55
CA LEU A 289 11.17 2.72 3.99
C LEU A 289 12.42 2.56 4.85
N LEU A 290 12.37 1.75 5.91
CA LEU A 290 13.50 1.44 6.81
C LEU A 290 14.16 2.66 7.50
N LEU A 291 13.40 3.75 7.65
CA LEU A 291 13.90 5.06 8.14
C LEU A 291 13.99 5.11 9.67
N ASP A 292 14.97 5.86 10.18
CA ASP A 292 14.94 6.32 11.56
C ASP A 292 13.91 7.45 11.76
N LYS A 293 13.64 7.82 13.02
CA LYS A 293 12.65 8.85 13.35
C LYS A 293 12.98 10.21 12.71
N SER A 294 14.24 10.66 12.77
CA SER A 294 14.63 11.97 12.23
C SER A 294 14.48 12.02 10.71
N THR A 295 14.97 10.99 10.01
CA THR A 295 14.82 10.88 8.56
C THR A 295 13.33 10.83 8.15
N CYS A 296 12.51 10.08 8.88
CA CYS A 296 11.06 10.05 8.64
C CYS A 296 10.40 11.43 8.81
N MET A 297 10.79 12.22 9.81
CA MET A 297 10.25 13.58 9.99
C MET A 297 10.66 14.53 8.84
N ALA A 298 11.91 14.44 8.35
CA ALA A 298 12.34 15.18 7.17
C ALA A 298 11.52 14.79 5.92
N TYR A 299 11.31 13.49 5.70
CA TYR A 299 10.51 12.98 4.58
C TYR A 299 9.04 13.46 4.64
N ILE A 300 8.42 13.47 5.82
CA ILE A 300 7.07 14.01 6.03
C ILE A 300 7.04 15.53 5.83
N THR A 301 8.11 16.24 6.19
CA THR A 301 8.26 17.69 5.97
C THR A 301 8.29 18.00 4.47
N GLU A 302 9.08 17.28 3.69
CA GLU A 302 9.16 17.42 2.23
C GLU A 302 7.86 17.04 1.52
N TYR A 303 7.19 15.98 1.97
CA TYR A 303 5.85 15.63 1.49
C TYR A 303 4.83 16.74 1.80
N SER A 304 4.89 17.36 2.99
CA SER A 304 4.04 18.50 3.36
C SER A 304 4.26 19.72 2.47
N LYS A 305 5.51 19.96 2.03
CA LYS A 305 5.84 21.01 1.04
C LYS A 305 5.23 20.68 -0.33
N PHE A 306 5.37 19.45 -0.82
CA PHE A 306 4.75 19.03 -2.08
C PHE A 306 3.22 19.15 -2.06
N LEU A 307 2.57 18.72 -0.97
CA LEU A 307 1.12 18.87 -0.79
C LEU A 307 0.69 20.33 -0.83
N LEU A 308 1.48 21.26 -0.27
CA LEU A 308 1.20 22.70 -0.36
C LEU A 308 1.30 23.25 -1.80
N LEU A 309 2.17 22.69 -2.65
CA LEU A 309 2.20 23.01 -4.08
C LEU A 309 0.98 22.43 -4.82
N MET A 310 0.54 21.22 -4.45
CA MET A 310 -0.67 20.60 -4.99
C MET A 310 -1.92 21.46 -4.73
N VAL A 311 -2.04 22.13 -3.57
CA VAL A 311 -3.15 23.06 -3.29
C VAL A 311 -3.24 24.16 -4.36
N LYS A 312 -2.09 24.67 -4.85
CA LYS A 312 -2.06 25.73 -5.87
C LYS A 312 -2.16 25.21 -7.31
N ASN A 313 -1.54 24.06 -7.60
CA ASN A 313 -1.20 23.67 -8.98
C ASN A 313 -1.38 22.16 -9.25
N ALA A 314 -2.30 21.48 -8.57
CA ALA A 314 -2.52 20.02 -8.64
C ALA A 314 -2.38 19.35 -10.03
N LYS A 315 -2.94 19.94 -11.09
CA LYS A 315 -2.90 19.37 -12.46
C LYS A 315 -1.55 19.53 -13.17
N LYS A 316 -0.63 20.35 -12.62
CA LYS A 316 0.69 20.66 -13.18
C LYS A 316 1.83 20.04 -12.38
N CYS A 317 1.66 19.79 -11.09
CA CYS A 317 2.71 19.25 -10.23
C CYS A 317 2.86 17.72 -10.39
N PHE A 318 4.10 17.25 -10.50
CA PHE A 318 4.49 15.84 -10.36
C PHE A 318 5.43 15.65 -9.16
N PRO A 319 5.35 14.55 -8.40
CA PRO A 319 6.24 14.26 -7.26
C PRO A 319 7.60 13.70 -7.70
N SER A 320 8.60 13.76 -6.82
CA SER A 320 9.83 12.94 -6.95
C SER A 320 9.50 11.47 -6.69
N ALA A 321 10.36 10.52 -7.07
CA ALA A 321 10.11 9.09 -6.80
C ALA A 321 10.02 8.81 -5.28
N THR A 322 10.79 9.54 -4.49
CA THR A 322 10.76 9.46 -3.02
C THR A 322 9.46 10.05 -2.45
N ILE A 323 9.02 11.24 -2.90
CA ILE A 323 7.75 11.86 -2.48
C ILE A 323 6.54 11.04 -2.92
N GLU A 324 6.56 10.49 -4.13
CA GLU A 324 5.52 9.62 -4.66
C GLU A 324 5.33 8.36 -3.81
N THR A 325 6.43 7.79 -3.32
CA THR A 325 6.39 6.62 -2.43
C THR A 325 5.78 6.96 -1.06
N ILE A 326 6.06 8.16 -0.53
CA ILE A 326 5.43 8.68 0.69
C ILE A 326 3.92 8.95 0.45
N TRP A 327 3.56 9.51 -0.71
CA TRP A 327 2.17 9.77 -1.08
C TRP A 327 1.37 8.47 -1.17
N LYS A 328 1.87 7.46 -1.88
CA LYS A 328 1.24 6.13 -1.94
C LYS A 328 1.08 5.51 -0.54
N CYS A 329 2.10 5.64 0.32
CA CYS A 329 2.01 5.20 1.73
C CYS A 329 0.88 5.90 2.51
N HIS A 330 0.64 7.21 2.28
CA HIS A 330 -0.51 7.94 2.85
C HIS A 330 -1.84 7.52 2.21
N TYR A 331 -1.87 7.29 0.90
CA TYR A 331 -3.06 6.94 0.13
C TYR A 331 -3.67 5.58 0.54
N GLU A 332 -2.83 4.64 1.00
CA GLU A 332 -3.26 3.34 1.55
C GLU A 332 -4.16 3.46 2.82
N PHE A 333 -4.23 4.63 3.45
CA PHE A 333 -5.17 4.96 4.54
C PHE A 333 -6.43 5.61 3.96
N THR A 334 -7.26 4.80 3.29
CA THR A 334 -8.28 5.33 2.35
C THR A 334 -9.37 6.22 2.96
N ASP A 335 -9.64 6.07 4.26
CA ASP A 335 -10.48 6.94 5.08
C ASP A 335 -9.80 8.29 5.32
N VAL A 336 -8.68 8.28 6.05
CA VAL A 336 -7.95 9.48 6.47
C VAL A 336 -7.40 10.26 5.28
N TYR A 337 -7.00 9.59 4.20
CA TYR A 337 -6.60 10.23 2.96
C TYR A 337 -7.78 10.88 2.23
N ARG A 338 -8.97 10.25 2.17
CA ARG A 338 -10.14 10.85 1.53
C ARG A 338 -10.60 12.10 2.27
N GLU A 339 -10.65 12.05 3.61
CA GLU A 339 -10.88 13.24 4.44
C GLU A 339 -9.84 14.33 4.20
N PHE A 340 -8.55 13.97 4.19
CA PHE A 340 -7.46 14.90 3.97
C PHE A 340 -7.57 15.56 2.59
N SER A 341 -7.84 14.78 1.54
CA SER A 341 -8.01 15.33 0.19
C SER A 341 -9.21 16.28 0.17
N GLN A 342 -10.37 15.86 0.69
CA GLN A 342 -11.55 16.71 0.76
C GLN A 342 -11.32 18.03 1.53
N GLU A 343 -10.43 18.04 2.54
CA GLU A 343 -10.05 19.24 3.31
C GLU A 343 -9.11 20.21 2.56
N TYR A 344 -8.06 19.72 1.89
CA TYR A 344 -7.02 20.59 1.28
C TYR A 344 -7.15 20.76 -0.24
N PHE A 345 -7.88 19.88 -0.89
CA PHE A 345 -7.83 19.64 -2.33
C PHE A 345 -9.21 19.48 -2.99
N GLY A 346 -10.25 19.16 -2.21
CA GLY A 346 -11.49 18.59 -2.73
C GLY A 346 -11.26 17.17 -3.26
N ASP A 347 -11.94 16.79 -4.34
CA ASP A 347 -11.82 15.47 -4.96
C ASP A 347 -10.55 15.33 -5.85
N ILE A 348 -9.37 15.65 -5.29
CA ILE A 348 -8.11 15.26 -5.91
C ILE A 348 -7.88 13.79 -5.60
N ARG A 349 -8.30 12.98 -6.57
CA ARG A 349 -7.89 11.58 -6.72
C ARG A 349 -6.44 11.58 -7.20
N HIS A 350 -5.61 10.69 -6.66
CA HIS A 350 -4.26 10.48 -7.19
C HIS A 350 -4.41 10.08 -8.67
N PRO A 351 -3.86 10.83 -9.64
CA PRO A 351 -3.84 10.38 -11.03
C PRO A 351 -2.99 9.11 -11.06
N PRO A 352 -3.55 7.95 -11.41
CA PRO A 352 -2.81 6.69 -11.35
C PRO A 352 -1.65 6.69 -12.37
N GLU A 353 -0.71 5.75 -12.26
CA GLU A 353 0.48 5.64 -13.13
C GLU A 353 0.17 5.13 -14.55
N GLU A 354 -0.98 5.53 -15.10
CA GLU A 354 -1.55 5.09 -16.38
C GLU A 354 -0.99 5.91 -17.56
N GLU A 355 -0.64 7.19 -17.35
CA GLU A 355 0.29 7.89 -18.25
C GLU A 355 1.72 7.39 -17.98
N ASN A 356 2.30 6.67 -18.96
CA ASN A 356 3.71 6.22 -18.98
C ASN A 356 4.61 7.18 -18.21
N CYS A 357 5.21 6.71 -17.11
CA CYS A 357 5.92 7.58 -16.17
C CYS A 357 7.04 8.37 -16.87
N TYR A 358 7.71 7.78 -17.86
CA TYR A 358 8.75 8.40 -18.69
C TYR A 358 8.22 9.36 -19.79
N SER A 359 6.96 9.78 -19.74
CA SER A 359 6.40 10.69 -20.74
C SER A 359 7.02 12.09 -20.67
N LYS A 360 7.19 12.73 -21.84
CA LYS A 360 7.59 14.14 -21.96
C LYS A 360 6.61 15.12 -21.30
N ILE A 361 5.41 14.66 -20.95
CA ILE A 361 4.41 15.42 -20.18
C ILE A 361 4.78 15.38 -18.69
N ASN A 362 5.07 14.20 -18.14
CA ASN A 362 5.44 14.04 -16.73
C ASN A 362 6.79 14.68 -16.39
N LEU A 363 7.76 14.63 -17.31
CA LEU A 363 9.00 15.42 -17.21
C LEU A 363 8.70 16.92 -17.01
N LYS A 364 7.88 17.52 -17.88
CA LYS A 364 7.51 18.94 -17.77
C LYS A 364 6.71 19.28 -16.51
N LYS A 365 5.82 18.38 -16.07
CA LYS A 365 5.10 18.52 -14.78
C LYS A 365 6.09 18.51 -13.59
N TYR A 366 7.17 17.73 -13.67
CA TYR A 366 8.20 17.65 -12.63
C TYR A 366 9.16 18.85 -12.64
N GLU A 367 9.63 19.27 -13.82
CA GLU A 367 10.40 20.51 -14.00
C GLU A 367 9.63 21.71 -13.43
N PHE A 368 8.31 21.77 -13.69
CA PHE A 368 7.41 22.74 -13.08
C PHE A 368 7.32 22.62 -11.54
N THR A 369 7.23 21.40 -10.98
CA THR A 369 7.28 21.20 -9.51
C THR A 369 8.58 21.73 -8.92
N LEU A 370 9.73 21.42 -9.51
CA LEU A 370 11.04 21.84 -8.98
C LEU A 370 11.17 23.37 -8.99
N ALA A 371 10.73 24.04 -10.06
CA ALA A 371 10.70 25.49 -10.14
C ALA A 371 9.75 26.15 -9.13
N GLU A 372 8.52 25.63 -8.99
CA GLU A 372 7.56 26.13 -7.98
C GLU A 372 8.03 25.84 -6.55
N TYR A 373 8.66 24.69 -6.32
CA TYR A 373 9.27 24.35 -5.02
C TYR A 373 10.36 25.37 -4.67
N GLU A 374 11.32 25.60 -5.57
CA GLU A 374 12.44 26.51 -5.31
C GLU A 374 11.94 27.94 -5.06
N ARG A 375 10.93 28.38 -5.81
CA ARG A 375 10.27 29.70 -5.65
C ARG A 375 9.56 29.87 -4.30
N VAL A 376 9.10 28.79 -3.65
CA VAL A 376 8.32 28.85 -2.39
C VAL A 376 9.17 28.50 -1.15
N PHE A 377 10.11 27.57 -1.27
CA PHE A 377 10.85 26.97 -0.14
C PHE A 377 12.38 27.09 -0.23
N SER A 378 12.95 27.72 -1.27
CA SER A 378 14.37 27.60 -1.70
C SER A 378 14.70 26.24 -2.34
N LYS A 379 15.90 26.09 -2.93
CA LYS A 379 16.34 24.90 -3.67
C LYS A 379 15.99 23.57 -2.96
N PRO A 380 15.36 22.60 -3.65
CA PRO A 380 15.04 21.29 -3.07
C PRO A 380 16.29 20.46 -2.72
N GLU A 381 16.12 19.53 -1.78
CA GLU A 381 17.18 18.64 -1.31
C GLU A 381 17.33 17.44 -2.25
N SER A 382 18.46 17.35 -2.96
CA SER A 382 18.68 16.36 -4.03
C SER A 382 18.71 14.88 -3.58
N GLN A 383 18.68 14.62 -2.27
CA GLN A 383 18.53 13.28 -1.70
C GLN A 383 17.07 12.80 -1.65
N ILE A 384 16.11 13.72 -1.84
CA ILE A 384 14.66 13.47 -1.81
C ILE A 384 14.01 13.91 -3.13
N TRP A 385 14.57 14.92 -3.79
CA TRP A 385 14.15 15.42 -5.10
C TRP A 385 15.23 15.09 -6.12
N GLU A 386 15.06 13.98 -6.85
CA GLU A 386 16.01 13.55 -7.87
C GLU A 386 16.09 14.58 -9.02
N ASP A 387 17.23 14.73 -9.70
CA ASP A 387 17.31 15.65 -10.85
C ASP A 387 16.37 15.20 -11.98
N ALA A 388 15.82 16.15 -12.75
CA ALA A 388 14.74 15.86 -13.69
C ALA A 388 15.12 14.85 -14.80
N GLN A 389 16.39 14.81 -15.21
CA GLN A 389 16.88 13.79 -16.14
C GLN A 389 16.99 12.42 -15.48
N ASP A 390 17.37 12.34 -14.20
CA ASP A 390 17.55 11.08 -13.48
C ASP A 390 16.20 10.46 -13.11
N ARG A 391 15.22 11.29 -12.71
CA ARG A 391 13.85 10.84 -12.39
C ARG A 391 13.16 10.15 -13.57
N PHE A 392 13.50 10.51 -14.81
CA PHE A 392 12.85 10.00 -16.03
C PHE A 392 13.80 9.29 -17.02
N GLN A 393 15.00 8.92 -16.58
CA GLN A 393 15.78 7.89 -17.28
C GLN A 393 15.20 6.50 -16.97
N PRO A 394 15.05 5.61 -17.97
CA PRO A 394 14.80 4.19 -17.73
C PRO A 394 16.05 3.55 -17.13
N SER A 395 16.17 3.58 -15.81
CA SER A 395 17.24 2.91 -15.07
C SER A 395 16.84 1.47 -14.70
N ASP A 396 17.83 0.58 -14.62
CA ASP A 396 17.64 -0.77 -14.07
C ASP A 396 17.32 -0.76 -12.56
N ASP A 397 17.47 0.39 -11.90
CA ASP A 397 17.30 0.59 -10.46
C ASP A 397 15.83 0.69 -10.02
N ASN A 398 14.97 -0.10 -10.66
CA ASN A 398 13.56 -0.25 -10.32
C ASN A 398 13.43 -0.61 -8.84
N LYS A 399 12.70 0.22 -8.09
CA LYS A 399 12.41 -0.02 -6.67
C LYS A 399 11.21 -0.97 -6.55
N VAL A 400 11.37 -2.01 -5.73
CA VAL A 400 10.46 -3.15 -5.65
C VAL A 400 10.15 -3.51 -4.19
N TYR A 401 9.02 -4.20 -3.96
CA TYR A 401 8.63 -4.64 -2.63
C TYR A 401 9.29 -5.98 -2.28
N VAL A 402 10.01 -6.00 -1.16
CA VAL A 402 10.77 -7.16 -0.69
C VAL A 402 10.38 -7.47 0.74
N ASN A 403 9.93 -8.70 1.02
CA ASN A 403 9.71 -9.14 2.39
C ASN A 403 11.01 -9.71 2.97
N LEU A 404 11.71 -8.92 3.78
CA LEU A 404 13.01 -9.28 4.37
C LEU A 404 12.97 -10.60 5.15
N LYS A 405 11.84 -10.94 5.79
CA LYS A 405 11.67 -12.23 6.49
C LYS A 405 11.62 -13.39 5.48
N LYS A 406 10.85 -13.27 4.39
CA LYS A 406 10.79 -14.30 3.35
C LYS A 406 12.09 -14.38 2.55
N LEU A 407 12.75 -13.26 2.29
CA LEU A 407 14.09 -13.22 1.68
C LEU A 407 15.12 -13.95 2.55
N CYS A 408 15.18 -13.68 3.86
CA CYS A 408 16.00 -14.44 4.80
C CYS A 408 15.72 -15.95 4.71
N LEU A 409 14.44 -16.35 4.68
CA LEU A 409 14.03 -17.76 4.61
C LEU A 409 14.40 -18.42 3.27
N ALA A 410 14.11 -17.78 2.14
CA ALA A 410 14.44 -18.28 0.80
C ALA A 410 15.96 -18.39 0.59
N HIS A 411 16.73 -17.41 1.07
CA HIS A 411 18.18 -17.47 1.05
C HIS A 411 18.72 -18.59 1.96
N SER A 412 18.16 -18.76 3.17
CA SER A 412 18.52 -19.87 4.06
C SER A 412 18.26 -21.23 3.41
N ILE A 413 17.10 -21.41 2.77
CA ILE A 413 16.76 -22.63 2.03
C ILE A 413 17.78 -22.88 0.90
N ARG A 414 18.20 -21.83 0.18
CA ARG A 414 19.21 -21.91 -0.89
C ARG A 414 20.61 -22.27 -0.38
N ILE A 415 21.00 -21.84 0.82
CA ILE A 415 22.27 -22.28 1.45
C ILE A 415 22.20 -23.78 1.76
N PHE A 416 21.11 -24.25 2.36
CA PHE A 416 20.99 -25.65 2.79
C PHE A 416 20.64 -26.62 1.66
N ASN A 417 20.03 -26.15 0.57
CA ASN A 417 19.64 -26.95 -0.59
C ASN A 417 19.87 -26.12 -1.87
N PRO A 418 21.11 -26.04 -2.40
CA PRO A 418 21.42 -25.19 -3.56
C PRO A 418 20.61 -25.56 -4.81
N ASP A 419 20.32 -26.85 -5.01
CA ASP A 419 19.56 -27.37 -6.15
C ASP A 419 18.05 -27.07 -6.08
N PHE A 420 17.51 -26.84 -4.88
CA PHE A 420 16.05 -26.67 -4.65
C PHE A 420 15.48 -25.37 -5.25
N LEU A 421 16.35 -24.43 -5.64
CA LEU A 421 15.98 -23.18 -6.30
C LEU A 421 16.67 -22.99 -7.66
N CYS A 422 17.10 -24.10 -8.30
CA CYS A 422 17.49 -24.12 -9.71
C CYS A 422 16.27 -23.99 -10.64
N PHE A 423 15.61 -22.83 -10.60
CA PHE A 423 14.64 -22.44 -11.63
C PHE A 423 15.29 -22.56 -13.02
N PRO A 424 14.59 -23.11 -14.03
CA PRO A 424 15.20 -23.43 -15.31
C PRO A 424 15.68 -22.17 -16.03
N LYS A 425 16.99 -22.13 -16.33
CA LYS A 425 17.69 -21.02 -17.03
C LYS A 425 17.16 -20.70 -18.43
N GLN A 426 16.19 -21.47 -18.93
CA GLN A 426 15.60 -21.32 -20.28
C GLN A 426 14.58 -20.16 -20.38
N CYS A 427 13.90 -19.79 -19.29
CA CYS A 427 12.78 -18.84 -19.33
C CYS A 427 13.17 -17.36 -19.57
N MET A 428 14.45 -17.03 -19.75
CA MET A 428 14.94 -15.67 -20.08
C MET A 428 15.55 -15.57 -21.49
N LYS A 429 15.37 -16.57 -22.35
CA LYS A 429 15.86 -16.56 -23.75
C LYS A 429 14.74 -16.59 -24.80
N THR A 430 13.75 -15.71 -24.68
CA THR A 430 12.80 -15.43 -25.77
C THR A 430 12.11 -14.07 -25.58
N ARG A 431 12.53 -13.09 -26.41
CA ARG A 431 11.98 -11.74 -26.71
C ARG A 431 13.03 -10.64 -26.58
N VAL A 432 13.79 -10.49 -27.65
CA VAL A 432 14.09 -9.19 -28.27
C VAL A 432 13.14 -9.06 -29.46
#